data_AF-A0A7J8S7C1-F1
#
_entry.id   AF-A0A7J8S7C1-F1
#
_cell.length_a   1.000
_cell.length_b   1.000
_cell.length_c   1.000
_cell.angle_alpha   90.00
_cell.angle_beta   90.00
_cell.angle_gamma   90.00
#
_symmetry.space_group_name_H-M   'P 1'
#
loop_
_entity.id
_entity.type
_entity.pdbx_description
1 polymer ?
#
loop_
_entity_poly.entity_id
_entity_poly.type
_entity_poly.pdbx_seq_one_letter_code
_entity_poly.pdbx_strand_id
1 'polypeptide(L)'
;MDSSQASTLGTSGSGGNGLVSTQTNETANATPNDDPKQNLNQVINSIQKTLGLLHQLYLTVSSFNAASQLPLLQRLNSLVTELDNMAKLSEKCNIQVPMEVLKWVGLIDDGKNPDEFTRDVLNGCIAKNQVTKGKTDAFKGLRKHLLEELEQAFPDEVESYREIRASAAAVS
;
A
#
# COMPACT_ATOMS: atom_id res chain seq x y z
N MET A 1 -3.50 -8.27 57.06
CA MET A 1 -2.10 -7.83 57.14
C MET A 1 -1.55 -7.92 55.72
N ASP A 2 -1.01 -6.91 55.05
CA ASP A 2 -0.90 -5.47 55.23
C ASP A 2 -0.39 -4.88 53.88
N SER A 3 -0.89 -3.69 53.53
CA SER A 3 -0.41 -2.60 52.65
C SER A 3 0.54 -2.79 51.45
N SER A 4 0.01 -2.41 50.27
CA SER A 4 0.37 -1.23 49.44
C SER A 4 1.77 -0.55 49.53
N GLN A 5 2.46 -0.36 48.40
CA GLN A 5 2.78 0.97 47.81
C GLN A 5 3.57 0.90 46.48
N ALA A 6 3.42 1.96 45.68
CA ALA A 6 3.83 2.15 44.30
C ALA A 6 5.07 3.06 44.13
N SER A 7 5.39 3.41 42.87
CA SER A 7 6.24 4.51 42.34
C SER A 7 7.75 4.20 42.15
N THR A 8 8.51 4.68 41.14
CA THR A 8 8.32 5.51 39.92
C THR A 8 9.65 5.53 39.12
N LEU A 9 9.55 5.58 37.78
CA LEU A 9 10.25 6.44 36.81
C LEU A 9 11.81 6.54 36.73
N GLY A 10 12.37 6.39 35.51
CA GLY A 10 13.74 6.80 35.16
C GLY A 10 14.23 6.38 33.76
N THR A 11 14.02 7.26 32.78
CA THR A 11 14.42 7.31 31.35
C THR A 11 15.91 7.15 31.00
N SER A 12 16.23 6.57 29.82
CA SER A 12 16.91 7.24 28.66
C SER A 12 17.58 6.29 27.64
N GLY A 13 17.55 6.67 26.34
CA GLY A 13 18.35 6.11 25.23
C GLY A 13 17.52 5.43 24.13
N SER A 14 16.71 6.15 23.34
CA SER A 14 17.08 6.88 22.11
C SER A 14 17.78 6.02 21.04
N GLY A 15 17.10 5.82 19.90
CA GLY A 15 17.66 5.14 18.74
C GLY A 15 16.63 4.77 17.67
N GLY A 16 15.76 5.71 17.30
CA GLY A 16 14.97 5.59 16.08
C GLY A 16 15.80 6.03 14.87
N ASN A 17 15.76 5.28 13.77
CA ASN A 17 15.80 5.82 12.41
C ASN A 17 15.59 4.71 11.37
N GLY A 18 14.75 5.00 10.37
CA GLY A 18 14.56 4.13 9.21
C GLY A 18 13.42 4.56 8.28
N LEU A 19 13.07 5.86 8.21
CA LEU A 19 12.21 6.39 7.16
C LEU A 19 13.12 6.93 6.05
N VAL A 20 13.30 6.13 4.99
CA VAL A 20 14.03 6.57 3.79
C VAL A 20 13.10 7.48 2.99
N SER A 21 13.25 8.79 3.19
CA SER A 21 12.75 9.80 2.24
C SER A 21 13.75 9.91 1.10
N THR A 22 13.35 9.46 -0.09
CA THR A 22 14.08 9.75 -1.33
C THR A 22 13.79 11.19 -1.75
N GLN A 23 14.64 12.14 -1.38
CA GLN A 23 14.67 13.47 -2.00
C GLN A 23 15.58 13.41 -3.23
N THR A 24 14.96 13.30 -4.41
CA THR A 24 15.60 13.71 -5.66
C THR A 24 15.51 15.23 -5.75
N ASN A 25 16.67 15.89 -5.74
CA ASN A 25 16.79 17.33 -5.90
C ASN A 25 16.85 17.66 -7.40
N GLU A 26 15.75 18.15 -7.97
CA GLU A 26 15.75 18.81 -9.29
C GLU A 26 15.16 20.21 -9.14
N THR A 27 16.04 21.20 -9.28
CA THR A 27 15.66 22.60 -9.46
C THR A 27 15.47 22.84 -10.96
N ALA A 28 14.22 23.03 -11.42
CA ALA A 28 13.83 24.02 -12.44
C ALA A 28 12.41 23.77 -12.95
N ASN A 29 11.57 24.81 -12.88
CA ASN A 29 10.31 25.01 -13.60
C ASN A 29 9.10 24.13 -13.22
N ALA A 30 8.53 24.36 -12.04
CA ALA A 30 7.17 23.91 -11.72
C ALA A 30 6.14 24.87 -12.35
N THR A 31 5.65 24.51 -13.53
CA THR A 31 4.31 24.88 -14.03
C THR A 31 3.25 24.55 -12.95
N PRO A 32 2.16 25.33 -12.80
CA PRO A 32 1.13 25.10 -11.77
C PRO A 32 0.19 23.98 -12.21
N ASN A 33 0.69 22.74 -12.28
CA ASN A 33 -0.05 21.63 -12.87
C ASN A 33 -0.50 20.65 -11.78
N ASP A 34 -1.78 20.79 -11.45
CA ASP A 34 -2.73 19.85 -10.86
C ASP A 34 -2.21 18.86 -9.79
N ASP A 35 -2.60 19.11 -8.54
CA ASP A 35 -2.43 18.14 -7.45
C ASP A 35 -3.13 16.81 -7.81
N PRO A 36 -2.42 15.66 -7.78
CA PRO A 36 -3.01 14.36 -8.14
C PRO A 36 -4.21 13.98 -7.26
N LYS A 37 -4.22 14.46 -6.01
CA LYS A 37 -5.36 14.32 -5.10
C LYS A 37 -6.57 15.13 -5.57
N GLN A 38 -6.35 16.32 -6.13
CA GLN A 38 -7.43 17.17 -6.63
C GLN A 38 -8.06 16.55 -7.88
N ASN A 39 -7.25 16.03 -8.81
CA ASN A 39 -7.73 15.29 -9.99
C ASN A 39 -8.58 14.08 -9.58
N LEU A 40 -8.12 13.30 -8.59
CA LEU A 40 -8.88 12.16 -8.08
C LEU A 40 -10.24 12.58 -7.50
N ASN A 41 -10.27 13.65 -6.70
CA ASN A 41 -11.53 14.18 -6.16
C ASN A 41 -12.49 14.65 -7.28
N GLN A 42 -11.97 15.25 -8.36
CA GLN A 42 -12.79 15.64 -9.51
C GLN A 42 -13.43 14.43 -10.20
N VAL A 43 -12.67 13.35 -10.41
CA VAL A 43 -13.19 12.10 -10.96
C VAL A 43 -14.25 11.49 -10.03
N ILE A 44 -14.00 11.42 -8.72
CA ILE A 44 -14.96 10.92 -7.74
C ILE A 44 -16.27 11.72 -7.78
N ASN A 45 -16.19 13.05 -7.81
CA ASN A 45 -17.36 13.92 -7.89
C ASN A 45 -18.13 13.72 -9.20
N SER A 46 -17.43 13.53 -10.33
CA SER A 46 -18.06 13.26 -11.62
C SER A 46 -18.77 11.89 -11.64
N ILE A 47 -18.19 10.85 -11.02
CA ILE A 47 -18.83 9.55 -10.84
C ILE A 47 -20.12 9.68 -10.00
N GLN A 48 -20.07 10.39 -8.87
CA GLN A 48 -21.24 10.63 -8.03
C GLN A 48 -22.34 11.40 -8.77
N LYS A 49 -21.96 12.41 -9.54
CA LYS A 49 -22.89 13.19 -10.37
C LYS A 49 -23.53 12.32 -11.45
N THR A 50 -22.75 11.46 -12.11
CA THR A 50 -23.25 10.50 -13.11
C THR A 50 -24.27 9.54 -12.49
N LEU A 51 -23.99 8.99 -11.31
CA LEU A 51 -24.92 8.13 -10.58
C LEU A 51 -26.22 8.87 -10.23
N GLY A 52 -26.11 10.13 -9.77
CA GLY A 52 -27.26 10.98 -9.49
C GLY A 52 -28.13 11.23 -10.74
N LEU A 53 -27.49 11.54 -11.88
CA LEU A 53 -28.19 11.71 -13.16
C LEU A 53 -28.89 10.41 -13.61
N LEU A 54 -28.25 9.26 -13.44
CA LEU A 54 -28.82 7.96 -13.78
C LEU A 54 -30.04 7.63 -12.91
N HIS A 55 -29.96 7.86 -11.60
CA HIS A 55 -31.09 7.67 -10.70
C HIS A 55 -32.26 8.61 -11.05
N GLN A 56 -31.94 9.86 -11.34
CA GLN A 56 -32.92 10.87 -11.71
C GLN A 56 -33.58 10.57 -13.08
N LEU A 57 -32.83 9.98 -14.01
CA LEU A 57 -33.36 9.45 -15.26
C LEU A 57 -34.32 8.27 -15.01
N TYR A 58 -33.91 7.32 -14.16
CA TYR A 58 -34.76 6.19 -13.76
C TYR A 58 -36.11 6.66 -13.19
N LEU A 59 -36.12 7.65 -12.29
CA LEU A 59 -37.35 8.19 -11.71
C LEU A 59 -38.27 8.81 -12.79
N THR A 60 -37.71 9.52 -13.77
CA THR A 60 -38.49 10.10 -14.89
C THR A 60 -39.10 9.04 -15.79
N VAL A 61 -38.35 7.97 -16.08
CA VAL A 61 -38.83 6.87 -16.92
C VAL A 61 -39.87 6.04 -16.18
N SER A 62 -39.67 5.77 -14.89
CA SER A 62 -40.59 5.01 -14.04
C SER A 62 -41.96 5.69 -13.88
N SER A 63 -42.00 7.03 -13.86
CA SER A 63 -43.23 7.83 -13.72
C SER A 63 -43.53 8.66 -14.97
N PHE A 64 -43.27 8.10 -16.16
CA PHE A 64 -43.37 8.83 -17.41
C PHE A 64 -44.80 9.33 -17.72
N ASN A 65 -44.89 10.58 -18.18
CA ASN A 65 -46.12 11.18 -18.68
C ASN A 65 -45.80 12.19 -19.81
N ALA A 66 -46.81 12.70 -20.50
CA ALA A 66 -46.60 13.60 -21.64
C ALA A 66 -45.82 14.89 -21.30
N ALA A 67 -45.93 15.38 -20.06
CA ALA A 67 -45.20 16.56 -19.60
C ALA A 67 -43.72 16.26 -19.29
N SER A 68 -43.35 14.99 -19.09
CA SER A 68 -41.97 14.59 -18.79
C SER A 68 -41.10 14.30 -20.00
N GLN A 69 -41.65 14.37 -21.23
CA GLN A 69 -40.91 14.12 -22.48
C GLN A 69 -39.70 15.05 -22.67
N LEU A 70 -39.89 16.37 -22.48
CA LEU A 70 -38.80 17.33 -22.62
C LEU A 70 -37.74 17.19 -21.49
N PRO A 71 -38.13 17.10 -20.20
CA PRO A 71 -37.20 16.78 -19.11
C PRO A 71 -36.40 15.48 -19.30
N LEU A 72 -37.02 14.45 -19.89
CA LEU A 72 -36.36 13.17 -20.19
C LEU A 72 -35.20 13.36 -21.17
N LEU A 73 -35.45 14.04 -22.29
CA LEU A 73 -34.44 14.36 -23.30
C LEU A 73 -33.30 15.20 -22.70
N GLN A 74 -33.63 16.19 -21.87
CA GLN A 74 -32.62 17.01 -21.18
C GLN A 74 -31.75 16.18 -20.24
N ARG A 75 -32.35 15.27 -19.45
CA ARG A 75 -31.62 14.37 -18.54
C ARG A 75 -30.72 13.40 -19.28
N LEU A 76 -31.17 12.84 -20.41
CA LEU A 76 -30.38 11.95 -21.25
C LEU A 76 -29.15 12.68 -21.81
N ASN A 77 -29.34 13.85 -22.40
CA ASN A 77 -28.22 14.66 -22.91
C ASN A 77 -27.25 15.08 -21.80
N SER A 78 -27.77 15.38 -20.61
CA SER A 78 -26.94 15.70 -19.43
C SER A 78 -26.09 14.50 -18.99
N LEU A 79 -26.65 13.28 -19.02
CA LEU A 79 -25.93 12.05 -18.73
C LEU A 79 -24.82 11.79 -19.74
N VAL A 80 -25.10 11.92 -21.04
CA VAL A 80 -24.10 11.74 -22.10
C VAL A 80 -22.95 12.75 -21.95
N THR A 81 -23.28 14.01 -21.68
CA THR A 81 -22.28 15.07 -21.46
C THR A 81 -21.41 14.79 -20.23
N GLU A 82 -22.02 14.31 -19.15
CA GLU A 82 -21.26 13.98 -17.94
C GLU A 82 -20.38 12.74 -18.13
N LEU A 83 -20.82 11.73 -18.88
CA LEU A 83 -20.01 10.56 -19.21
C LEU A 83 -18.77 10.94 -20.05
N ASP A 84 -18.93 11.84 -21.03
CA ASP A 84 -17.81 12.40 -21.81
C ASP A 84 -16.85 13.21 -20.92
N ASN A 85 -17.39 14.01 -20.00
CA ASN A 85 -16.57 14.74 -19.03
C ASN A 85 -15.82 13.80 -18.08
N MET A 86 -16.47 12.74 -17.59
CA MET A 86 -15.86 11.73 -16.74
C MET A 86 -14.70 11.01 -17.45
N ALA A 87 -14.86 10.68 -18.73
CA ALA A 87 -13.80 10.10 -19.54
C ALA A 87 -12.58 11.04 -19.63
N LYS A 88 -12.80 12.33 -19.93
CA LYS A 88 -11.72 13.35 -19.99
C LYS A 88 -11.03 13.59 -18.65
N LEU A 89 -11.78 13.57 -17.54
CA LEU A 89 -11.22 13.69 -16.21
C LEU A 89 -10.39 12.45 -15.84
N SER A 90 -10.79 11.26 -16.31
CA SER A 90 -10.05 10.02 -16.06
C SER A 90 -8.65 10.01 -16.69
N GLU A 91 -8.47 10.65 -17.85
CA GLU A 91 -7.16 10.79 -18.51
C GLU A 91 -6.15 11.56 -17.66
N LYS A 92 -6.62 12.45 -16.78
CA LYS A 92 -5.78 13.24 -15.87
C LYS A 92 -5.43 12.48 -14.58
N CYS A 93 -6.05 11.34 -14.32
CA CYS A 93 -5.79 10.50 -13.16
C CYS A 93 -4.77 9.40 -13.49
N ASN A 94 -3.49 9.72 -13.35
CA ASN A 94 -2.40 8.76 -13.57
C ASN A 94 -2.17 7.86 -12.33
N ILE A 95 -3.14 7.00 -12.02
CA ILE A 95 -3.06 6.02 -10.92
C ILE A 95 -2.67 4.67 -11.49
N GLN A 96 -1.55 4.12 -11.04
CA GLN A 96 -1.13 2.76 -11.40
C GLN A 96 -1.83 1.75 -10.51
N VAL A 97 -2.62 0.88 -11.13
CA VAL A 97 -3.32 -0.21 -10.47
C VAL A 97 -2.59 -1.51 -10.81
N PRO A 98 -2.01 -2.24 -9.84
CA PRO A 98 -1.32 -3.51 -10.09
C PRO A 98 -2.21 -4.50 -10.84
N MET A 99 -1.67 -5.33 -11.74
CA MET A 99 -2.49 -6.28 -12.49
C MET A 99 -3.14 -7.38 -11.62
N GLU A 100 -2.57 -7.71 -10.47
CA GLU A 100 -3.25 -8.53 -9.45
C GLU A 100 -4.56 -7.85 -8.99
N VAL A 101 -4.58 -6.52 -9.03
CA VAL A 101 -5.77 -5.69 -8.79
C VAL A 101 -6.68 -5.67 -10.02
N LEU A 102 -6.28 -6.06 -11.24
CA LEU A 102 -7.24 -6.29 -12.34
C LEU A 102 -8.12 -7.54 -12.10
N LYS A 103 -7.66 -8.48 -11.26
CA LYS A 103 -8.54 -9.50 -10.68
C LYS A 103 -9.70 -8.88 -9.86
N TRP A 104 -9.58 -7.60 -9.48
CA TRP A 104 -10.65 -6.81 -8.88
C TRP A 104 -11.81 -6.56 -9.81
N VAL A 105 -11.62 -6.48 -11.12
CA VAL A 105 -12.76 -6.32 -12.03
C VAL A 105 -13.70 -7.52 -11.87
N GLY A 106 -13.16 -8.74 -11.73
CA GLY A 106 -13.95 -9.93 -11.41
C GLY A 106 -14.43 -10.00 -9.95
N LEU A 107 -13.66 -9.48 -8.99
CA LEU A 107 -14.06 -9.47 -7.57
C LEU A 107 -15.07 -8.36 -7.21
N ILE A 108 -15.13 -7.28 -7.99
CA ILE A 108 -16.16 -6.22 -7.91
C ILE A 108 -17.48 -6.77 -8.44
N ASP A 109 -17.46 -7.57 -9.51
CA ASP A 109 -18.63 -8.34 -9.95
C ASP A 109 -19.10 -9.31 -8.85
N ASP A 110 -18.17 -9.90 -8.07
CA ASP A 110 -18.48 -10.74 -6.89
C ASP A 110 -18.78 -9.95 -5.59
N GLY A 111 -18.67 -8.61 -5.59
CA GLY A 111 -18.97 -7.75 -4.44
C GLY A 111 -17.97 -7.77 -3.28
N LYS A 112 -16.71 -8.17 -3.50
CA LYS A 112 -15.64 -8.23 -2.47
C LYS A 112 -15.01 -6.85 -2.19
N ASN A 113 -14.50 -6.64 -0.96
CA ASN A 113 -13.94 -5.35 -0.52
C ASN A 113 -12.44 -5.19 -0.89
N PRO A 114 -12.01 -4.08 -1.57
CA PRO A 114 -10.58 -3.75 -1.86
C PRO A 114 -9.62 -3.86 -0.68
N ASP A 115 -10.11 -3.60 0.52
CA ASP A 115 -9.27 -3.66 1.72
C ASP A 115 -8.89 -5.09 2.09
N GLU A 116 -9.69 -6.09 1.72
CA GLU A 116 -9.38 -7.50 1.99
C GLU A 116 -8.12 -7.94 1.26
N PHE A 117 -7.94 -7.56 0.01
CA PHE A 117 -6.70 -7.84 -0.73
C PHE A 117 -5.51 -7.09 -0.14
N THR A 118 -5.69 -5.80 0.21
CA THR A 118 -4.61 -5.02 0.84
C THR A 118 -4.15 -5.69 2.14
N ARG A 119 -5.10 -6.20 2.93
CA ARG A 119 -4.84 -6.97 4.15
C ARG A 119 -4.10 -8.28 3.84
N ASP A 120 -4.50 -9.02 2.82
CA ASP A 120 -3.88 -10.29 2.45
C ASP A 120 -2.44 -10.11 1.96
N VAL A 121 -2.19 -9.08 1.15
CA VAL A 121 -0.83 -8.72 0.72
C VAL A 121 0.03 -8.36 1.93
N LEU A 122 -0.49 -7.55 2.86
CA LEU A 122 0.22 -7.18 4.07
C LEU A 122 0.53 -8.39 4.95
N ASN A 123 -0.45 -9.25 5.19
CA ASN A 123 -0.28 -10.49 5.95
C ASN A 123 0.72 -11.44 5.28
N GLY A 124 0.69 -11.54 3.95
CA GLY A 124 1.66 -12.29 3.17
C GLY A 124 3.08 -11.76 3.33
N CYS A 125 3.26 -10.43 3.36
CA CYS A 125 4.53 -9.79 3.65
C CYS A 125 5.03 -10.09 5.07
N ILE A 126 4.16 -10.02 6.08
CA ILE A 126 4.50 -10.35 7.47
C ILE A 126 4.95 -11.81 7.58
N ALA A 127 4.17 -12.74 7.02
CA ALA A 127 4.51 -14.17 7.04
C ALA A 127 5.85 -14.45 6.35
N LYS A 128 6.07 -13.88 5.15
CA LYS A 128 7.35 -14.02 4.44
C LYS A 128 8.52 -13.41 5.21
N ASN A 129 8.33 -12.27 5.86
CA ASN A 129 9.36 -11.66 6.71
C ASN A 129 9.72 -12.59 7.88
N GLN A 130 8.72 -13.14 8.57
CA GLN A 130 8.92 -14.04 9.70
C GLN A 130 9.61 -15.35 9.28
N VAL A 131 9.22 -15.93 8.14
CA VAL A 131 9.89 -17.10 7.56
C VAL A 131 11.34 -16.77 7.21
N THR A 132 11.61 -15.61 6.62
CA THR A 132 12.97 -15.19 6.24
C THR A 132 13.84 -14.97 7.48
N LYS A 133 13.28 -14.36 8.53
CA LYS A 133 13.94 -14.23 9.84
C LYS A 133 14.23 -15.60 10.44
N GLY A 134 13.26 -16.51 10.49
CA GLY A 134 13.44 -17.87 11.01
C GLY A 134 14.52 -18.66 10.26
N LYS A 135 14.56 -18.57 8.92
CA LYS A 135 15.64 -19.15 8.11
C LYS A 135 17.00 -18.55 8.48
N THR A 136 17.08 -17.22 8.60
CA THR A 136 18.31 -16.52 8.97
C THR A 136 18.81 -16.95 10.35
N ASP A 137 17.90 -17.06 11.33
CA ASP A 137 18.23 -17.46 12.69
C ASP A 137 18.64 -18.95 12.76
N ALA A 138 18.01 -19.82 11.98
CA ALA A 138 18.44 -21.21 11.83
C ALA A 138 19.85 -21.33 11.22
N PHE A 139 20.16 -20.55 10.18
CA PHE A 139 21.51 -20.53 9.60
C PHE A 139 22.55 -20.00 10.60
N LYS A 140 22.22 -18.96 11.39
CA LYS A 140 23.08 -18.49 12.49
C LYS A 140 23.30 -19.57 13.54
N GLY A 141 22.24 -20.29 13.92
CA GLY A 141 22.30 -21.40 14.87
C GLY A 141 23.18 -22.54 14.38
N LEU A 142 22.98 -23.00 13.14
CA LEU A 142 23.80 -24.04 12.51
C LEU A 142 25.27 -23.64 12.47
N ARG A 143 25.55 -22.41 12.05
CA ARG A 143 26.90 -21.87 12.02
C ARG A 143 27.57 -21.90 13.39
N LYS A 144 26.84 -21.51 14.45
CA LYS A 144 27.35 -21.50 15.82
C LYS A 144 27.73 -22.91 16.27
N HIS A 145 26.82 -23.88 16.13
CA HIS A 145 27.09 -25.27 16.54
C HIS A 145 28.25 -25.88 15.75
N LEU A 146 28.31 -25.62 14.43
CA LEU A 146 29.41 -26.13 13.61
C LEU A 146 30.77 -25.56 14.07
N LEU A 147 30.83 -24.28 14.44
CA LEU A 147 32.06 -23.67 14.96
C LEU A 147 32.46 -24.24 16.32
N GLU A 148 31.50 -24.52 17.20
CA GLU A 148 31.75 -25.12 18.52
C GLU A 148 32.35 -26.54 18.37
N GLU A 149 31.79 -27.37 17.49
CA GLU A 149 32.34 -28.71 17.20
C GLU A 149 33.72 -28.64 16.54
N LEU A 150 33.94 -27.70 15.61
CA LEU A 150 35.23 -27.53 14.94
C LEU A 150 36.31 -27.06 15.92
N GLU A 151 35.97 -26.21 16.89
CA GLU A 151 36.90 -25.70 17.91
C GLU A 151 37.36 -26.81 18.85
N GLN A 152 36.49 -27.79 19.12
CA GLN A 152 36.82 -28.96 19.91
C GLN A 152 37.68 -29.99 19.14
N ALA A 153 37.49 -30.13 17.83
CA ALA A 153 38.22 -31.10 17.01
C ALA A 153 39.53 -30.56 16.41
N PHE A 154 39.58 -29.28 16.02
CA PHE A 154 40.68 -28.65 15.28
C PHE A 154 40.87 -27.16 15.69
N PRO A 155 41.47 -26.88 16.85
CA PRO A 155 41.57 -25.53 17.40
C PRO A 155 42.40 -24.55 16.54
N ASP A 156 43.50 -25.03 15.94
CA ASP A 156 44.41 -24.18 15.15
C ASP A 156 43.76 -23.70 13.82
N GLU A 157 42.91 -24.54 13.22
CA GLU A 157 42.22 -24.21 11.97
C GLU A 157 41.05 -23.24 12.18
N VAL A 158 40.39 -23.30 13.35
CA VAL A 158 39.32 -22.36 13.73
C VAL A 158 39.84 -20.95 13.92
N GLU A 159 41.02 -20.78 14.51
CA GLU A 159 41.63 -19.47 14.70
C GLU A 159 41.96 -18.81 13.35
N SER A 160 42.52 -19.59 12.40
CA SER A 160 42.74 -19.12 11.02
C SER A 160 41.43 -18.75 10.31
N TYR A 161 40.36 -19.54 10.49
CA TYR A 161 39.04 -19.22 9.95
C TYR A 161 38.43 -17.94 10.57
N ARG A 162 38.65 -17.68 11.87
CA ARG A 162 38.20 -16.45 12.53
C ARG A 162 38.91 -15.22 11.98
N GLU A 163 40.22 -15.29 11.73
CA GLU A 163 41.00 -14.21 11.11
C GLU A 163 40.54 -13.88 9.68
N ILE A 164 40.30 -14.91 8.85
CA ILE A 164 39.78 -14.73 7.47
C ILE A 164 38.39 -14.11 7.50
N ARG A 165 37.53 -14.50 8.44
CA ARG A 165 36.20 -13.91 8.58
C ARG A 165 36.25 -12.46 9.07
N ALA A 166 37.11 -12.15 10.04
CA ALA A 166 37.26 -10.80 10.57
C ALA A 166 37.76 -9.83 9.48
N SER A 167 38.71 -10.26 8.66
CA SER A 167 39.17 -9.48 7.51
C SER A 167 38.08 -9.33 6.43
N ALA A 168 37.32 -10.38 6.11
CA ALA A 168 36.21 -10.28 5.16
C ALA A 168 35.05 -9.38 5.64
N ALA A 169 34.77 -9.35 6.94
CA ALA A 169 33.73 -8.50 7.53
C ALA A 169 34.13 -7.01 7.63
N ALA A 170 35.43 -6.70 7.64
CA ALA A 170 35.94 -5.33 7.67
C ALA A 170 35.98 -4.67 6.27
N VAL A 171 35.80 -5.46 5.20
CA VAL A 171 35.86 -5.01 3.80
C VAL A 171 34.46 -4.84 3.18
N SER A 172 33.40 -5.33 3.86
CA SER A 172 31.99 -5.18 3.45
C SER A 172 31.29 -4.07 4.23
#